data_AF-A0A9D2T0H2-F1
#
_entry.id   AF-A0A9D2T0H2-F1
#
_cell.length_a   1.000
_cell.length_b   1.000
_cell.length_c   1.000
_cell.angle_alpha   90.00
_cell.angle_beta   90.00
_cell.angle_gamma   90.00
#
_symmetry.space_group_name_H-M   'P 1'
#
loop_
_entity.id
_entity.type
_entity.pdbx_description
1 polymer ?
#
loop_
_entity_poly.entity_id
_entity_poly.type
_entity_poly.pdbx_seq_one_letter_code
_entity_poly.pdbx_strand_id
1 'polypeptide(L)'
;MEPVPAALEALRARYAALLEEVSGAEAQTDRNGLLSHIFSGHSYHPGLDGVMQTYGPALDAALGELLAALETLPPEEAVEPAQEALELLLFYPRPGRLSEELVLVAFEGKGAALLPWLPAPVRAELAQRYRRRTPPGQMLPNQKKLWKALSRS
;
A
#
# COMPACT_ATOMS: atom_id res chain seq x y z
N MET A 1 5.25 -13.46 -22.82
CA MET A 1 4.81 -13.38 -21.40
C MET A 1 3.59 -12.50 -21.41
N GLU A 2 2.47 -12.95 -20.85
CA GLU A 2 1.27 -12.12 -20.76
C GLU A 2 1.60 -10.87 -19.93
N PRO A 3 1.12 -9.67 -20.33
CA PRO A 3 1.55 -8.41 -19.72
C PRO A 3 1.12 -8.28 -18.25
N VAL A 4 0.01 -8.93 -17.87
CA VAL A 4 -0.55 -8.85 -16.51
C VAL A 4 0.29 -9.60 -15.46
N PRO A 5 0.66 -10.89 -15.66
CA PRO A 5 1.58 -11.57 -14.74
C PRO A 5 2.91 -10.83 -14.54
N ALA A 6 3.47 -10.27 -15.62
CA ALA A 6 4.72 -9.51 -15.54
C ALA A 6 4.56 -8.22 -14.72
N ALA A 7 3.48 -7.46 -14.95
CA ALA A 7 3.19 -6.23 -14.21
C ALA A 7 2.88 -6.50 -12.73
N LEU A 8 2.16 -7.57 -12.43
CA LEU A 8 1.86 -7.98 -11.05
C LEU A 8 3.12 -8.40 -10.29
N GLU A 9 4.02 -9.14 -10.93
CA GLU A 9 5.32 -9.49 -10.35
C GLU A 9 6.22 -8.26 -10.16
N ALA A 10 6.20 -7.31 -11.09
CA ALA A 10 6.91 -6.04 -10.93
C ALA A 10 6.37 -5.24 -9.74
N LEU A 11 5.05 -5.19 -9.55
CA LEU A 11 4.41 -4.55 -8.40
C LEU A 11 4.79 -5.28 -7.10
N ARG A 12 4.75 -6.61 -7.08
CA ARG A 12 5.13 -7.45 -5.93
C ARG A 12 6.58 -7.19 -5.53
N ALA A 13 7.51 -7.22 -6.48
CA ALA A 13 8.92 -6.95 -6.24
C ALA A 13 9.14 -5.53 -5.73
N ARG A 14 8.46 -4.53 -6.30
CA ARG A 14 8.56 -3.15 -5.87
C ARG A 14 8.06 -2.94 -4.44
N TYR A 15 6.94 -3.57 -4.10
CA TYR A 15 6.36 -3.46 -2.78
C TYR A 15 7.19 -4.21 -1.72
N ALA A 16 7.77 -5.37 -2.08
CA ALA A 16 8.71 -6.07 -1.20
C ALA A 16 9.93 -5.20 -0.87
N ALA A 17 10.54 -4.56 -1.88
CA ALA A 17 11.66 -3.65 -1.68
C ALA A 17 11.28 -2.43 -0.81
N LEU A 18 10.06 -1.91 -0.97
CA LEU A 18 9.54 -0.86 -0.09
C LEU A 18 9.48 -1.33 1.37
N LEU A 19 8.96 -2.53 1.64
CA LEU A 19 8.86 -3.06 3.01
C LEU A 19 10.24 -3.21 3.66
N GLU A 20 11.22 -3.70 2.90
CA GLU A 20 12.62 -3.81 3.36
C GLU A 20 13.22 -2.43 3.67
N GLU A 21 13.01 -1.45 2.79
CA GLU A 21 13.55 -0.10 2.98
C GLU A 21 12.88 0.62 4.15
N VAL A 22 11.56 0.50 4.33
CA VAL A 22 10.86 1.07 5.48
C VAL A 22 11.45 0.54 6.79
N SER A 23 11.70 -0.76 6.86
CA SER A 23 12.32 -1.38 8.04
C SER A 23 13.78 -0.93 8.23
N GLY A 24 14.55 -0.83 7.13
CA GLY A 24 15.95 -0.44 7.14
C GLY A 24 16.20 1.04 7.46
N ALA A 25 15.37 1.94 6.94
CA ALA A 25 15.47 3.38 7.14
C ALA A 25 15.25 3.76 8.61
N GLU A 26 14.33 3.07 9.29
CA GLU A 26 14.05 3.35 10.69
C GLU A 26 15.11 2.75 11.63
N ALA A 27 15.66 1.57 11.31
CA ALA A 27 16.79 0.99 12.05
C ALA A 27 18.04 1.88 12.00
N GLN A 28 18.28 2.56 10.88
CA GLN A 28 19.38 3.52 10.73
C GLN A 28 19.13 4.84 11.49
N THR A 29 17.87 5.28 11.54
CA THR A 29 17.42 6.47 12.28
C THR A 29 17.62 6.28 13.80
N ASP A 30 17.30 5.11 14.35
CA ASP A 30 17.59 4.77 15.76
C ASP A 30 19.09 4.69 16.06
N ARG A 31 19.86 4.08 15.17
CA ARG A 31 21.29 3.79 15.39
C ARG A 31 22.19 5.03 15.32
N ASN A 32 21.77 6.06 14.59
CA ASN A 32 22.52 7.32 14.45
C ASN A 32 22.19 8.37 15.54
N GLY A 33 21.39 8.02 16.56
CA GLY A 33 21.23 8.83 17.76
C GLY A 33 20.32 10.05 17.60
N LEU A 34 19.01 9.84 17.54
CA LEU A 34 18.01 10.91 17.49
C LEU A 34 17.34 11.18 18.85
N LEU A 35 18.17 11.35 19.89
CA LEU A 35 17.76 12.14 21.06
C LEU A 35 17.50 13.63 20.69
N SER A 36 17.87 14.06 19.48
CA SER A 36 17.66 15.43 18.97
C SER A 36 16.28 15.69 18.33
N HIS A 37 15.47 14.68 18.01
CA HIS A 37 14.09 14.88 17.51
C HIS A 37 13.03 14.99 18.60
N ILE A 38 13.40 14.71 19.85
CA ILE A 38 12.50 14.82 21.01
C ILE A 38 12.15 16.31 21.32
N PHE A 39 12.93 17.28 20.83
CA PHE A 39 12.78 18.70 21.18
C PHE A 39 12.16 19.62 20.10
N SER A 40 11.83 19.13 18.90
CA SER A 40 11.38 20.00 17.78
C SER A 40 9.86 20.01 17.52
N GLY A 41 9.06 19.23 18.26
CA GLY A 41 7.59 19.20 18.10
C GLY A 41 7.09 18.73 16.72
N HIS A 42 8.00 18.29 15.85
CA HIS A 42 7.72 17.75 14.52
C HIS A 42 8.45 16.40 14.43
N SER A 43 7.67 15.33 14.31
CA SER A 43 8.12 13.95 14.11
C SER A 43 8.75 13.80 12.72
N TYR A 44 9.89 14.44 12.51
CA TYR A 44 10.62 14.42 11.24
C TYR A 44 11.51 13.18 11.21
N HIS A 45 11.17 12.23 10.32
CA HIS A 45 11.95 11.01 10.07
C HIS A 45 12.58 11.11 8.68
N PRO A 46 13.77 11.72 8.53
CA PRO A 46 14.36 11.99 7.21
C PRO A 46 14.57 10.72 6.38
N GLY A 47 14.85 9.58 7.03
CA GLY A 47 14.93 8.28 6.36
C GLY A 47 13.60 7.89 5.70
N LEU A 48 12.50 7.98 6.44
CA LEU A 48 11.16 7.63 5.96
C LEU A 48 10.63 8.60 4.91
N ASP A 49 10.98 9.90 5.00
CA ASP A 49 10.70 10.86 3.95
C ASP A 49 11.42 10.50 2.64
N GLY A 50 12.69 10.06 2.73
CA GLY A 50 13.44 9.54 1.59
C GLY A 50 12.80 8.30 0.97
N VAL A 51 12.25 7.41 1.80
CA VAL A 51 11.47 6.25 1.33
C VAL A 51 10.24 6.70 0.55
N MET A 52 9.44 7.64 1.09
CA MET A 52 8.26 8.14 0.39
C MET A 52 8.60 8.80 -0.95
N GLN A 53 9.67 9.60 -1.02
CA GLN A 53 10.11 10.27 -2.24
C GLN A 53 10.60 9.29 -3.31
N THR A 54 11.27 8.21 -2.90
CA THR A 54 11.84 7.22 -3.82
C THR A 54 10.79 6.20 -4.27
N TYR A 55 10.05 5.63 -3.32
CA TYR A 55 9.15 4.52 -3.57
C TYR A 55 7.73 4.97 -3.92
N GLY A 56 7.33 6.20 -3.58
CA GLY A 56 6.09 6.83 -4.04
C GLY A 56 5.92 6.73 -5.56
N PRO A 57 6.78 7.41 -6.34
CA PRO A 57 6.72 7.39 -7.80
C PRO A 57 6.97 5.99 -8.40
N ALA A 58 7.83 5.21 -7.78
CA ALA A 58 8.15 3.87 -8.27
C ALA A 58 6.97 2.89 -8.14
N LEU A 59 6.20 2.99 -7.06
CA LEU A 59 4.98 2.21 -6.90
C LEU A 59 3.87 2.74 -7.82
N ASP A 60 3.80 4.05 -8.04
CA ASP A 60 2.86 4.63 -9.01
C ASP A 60 3.13 4.15 -10.44
N ALA A 61 4.40 4.05 -10.84
CA ALA A 61 4.78 3.50 -12.13
C ALA A 61 4.38 2.02 -12.28
N ALA A 62 4.74 1.18 -11.29
CA ALA A 62 4.39 -0.24 -11.30
C ALA A 62 2.87 -0.48 -11.30
N LEU A 63 2.13 0.31 -10.51
CA LEU A 63 0.67 0.27 -10.51
C LEU A 63 0.13 0.72 -11.87
N GLY A 64 0.64 1.81 -12.44
CA GLY A 64 0.24 2.29 -13.77
C GLY A 64 0.43 1.25 -14.87
N GLU A 65 1.55 0.52 -14.86
CA GLU A 65 1.79 -0.61 -15.78
C GLU A 65 0.76 -1.73 -15.59
N LEU A 66 0.46 -2.09 -14.34
CA LEU A 66 -0.59 -3.08 -14.06
C LEU A 66 -1.95 -2.61 -14.54
N LEU A 67 -2.36 -1.37 -14.25
CA LEU A 67 -3.65 -0.83 -14.68
C LEU A 67 -3.77 -0.86 -16.21
N ALA A 68 -2.73 -0.45 -16.93
CA ALA A 68 -2.70 -0.52 -18.39
C ALA A 68 -2.81 -1.95 -18.91
N ALA A 69 -2.18 -2.92 -18.22
CA ALA A 69 -2.31 -4.33 -18.58
C ALA A 69 -3.72 -4.88 -18.32
N LEU A 70 -4.35 -4.50 -17.20
CA LEU A 70 -5.73 -4.88 -16.85
C LEU A 70 -6.76 -4.35 -17.85
N GLU A 71 -6.53 -3.17 -18.44
CA GLU A 71 -7.40 -2.60 -19.49
C GLU A 71 -7.43 -3.46 -20.77
N THR A 72 -6.43 -4.32 -20.99
CA THR A 72 -6.38 -5.22 -22.15
C THR A 72 -7.14 -6.53 -21.94
N LEU A 73 -7.58 -6.82 -20.70
CA LEU A 73 -8.27 -8.04 -20.36
C LEU A 73 -9.80 -7.90 -20.40
N PRO A 74 -10.53 -8.99 -20.65
CA PRO A 74 -11.94 -9.08 -20.31
C PRO A 74 -12.17 -8.75 -18.82
N PRO A 75 -13.29 -8.08 -18.47
CA PRO A 75 -13.57 -7.70 -17.07
C PRO A 75 -13.49 -8.86 -16.08
N GLU A 76 -13.90 -10.06 -16.47
CA GLU A 76 -13.86 -11.28 -15.66
C GLU A 76 -12.43 -11.77 -15.37
N GLU A 77 -11.51 -11.63 -16.32
CA GLU A 77 -10.11 -12.04 -16.17
C GLU A 77 -9.30 -10.98 -15.41
N ALA A 78 -9.73 -9.73 -15.43
CA ALA A 78 -9.07 -8.64 -14.71
C ALA A 78 -9.32 -8.66 -13.19
N VAL A 79 -10.34 -9.39 -12.71
CA VAL A 79 -10.74 -9.38 -11.28
C VAL A 79 -9.64 -9.94 -10.40
N GLU A 80 -9.15 -11.14 -10.70
CA GLU A 80 -8.14 -11.85 -9.92
C GLU A 80 -6.83 -11.04 -9.77
N PRO A 81 -6.17 -10.57 -10.85
CA PRO A 81 -4.96 -9.77 -10.74
C PRO A 81 -5.19 -8.42 -10.04
N ALA A 82 -6.34 -7.77 -10.24
CA ALA A 82 -6.67 -6.54 -9.51
C ALA A 82 -6.88 -6.80 -8.01
N GLN A 83 -7.48 -7.93 -7.65
CA GLN A 83 -7.65 -8.35 -6.26
C GLN A 83 -6.29 -8.64 -5.63
N GLU A 84 -5.44 -9.45 -6.28
CA GLU A 84 -4.09 -9.76 -5.79
C GLU A 84 -3.26 -8.50 -5.53
N ALA A 85 -3.29 -7.55 -6.47
CA ALA A 85 -2.58 -6.28 -6.32
C ALA A 85 -3.11 -5.45 -5.14
N LEU A 86 -4.43 -5.44 -4.91
CA LEU A 86 -5.01 -4.74 -3.77
C LEU A 86 -4.66 -5.45 -2.45
N GLU A 87 -4.66 -6.78 -2.44
CA GLU A 87 -4.28 -7.57 -1.27
C GLU A 87 -2.82 -7.34 -0.88
N LEU A 88 -1.92 -7.24 -1.85
CA LEU A 88 -0.51 -6.87 -1.64
C LEU A 88 -0.39 -5.54 -0.87
N LEU A 89 -1.14 -4.53 -1.27
CA LEU A 89 -1.10 -3.20 -0.67
C LEU A 89 -1.73 -3.14 0.74
N LEU A 90 -2.70 -4.01 1.04
CA LEU A 90 -3.48 -3.95 2.27
C LEU A 90 -3.05 -4.95 3.35
N PHE A 91 -2.54 -6.11 2.96
CA PHE A 91 -2.32 -7.25 3.84
C PHE A 91 -0.84 -7.58 4.06
N TYR A 92 0.00 -6.55 4.15
CA TYR A 92 1.43 -6.67 4.47
C TYR A 92 1.66 -7.10 5.94
N PRO A 93 2.82 -7.70 6.29
CA PRO A 93 3.19 -7.99 7.67
C PRO A 93 3.09 -6.74 8.54
N ARG A 94 2.51 -6.86 9.75
CA ARG A 94 2.35 -5.68 10.61
C ARG A 94 3.71 -5.13 11.01
N PRO A 95 3.98 -3.83 10.78
CA PRO A 95 5.21 -3.21 11.23
C PRO A 95 5.32 -3.25 12.75
N GLY A 96 6.56 -3.22 13.25
CA GLY A 96 6.82 -3.19 14.69
C GLY A 96 6.69 -1.79 15.28
N ARG A 97 6.67 -0.75 14.44
CA ARG A 97 6.74 0.65 14.82
C ARG A 97 5.64 1.47 14.14
N LEU A 98 5.19 2.53 14.83
CA LEU A 98 4.14 3.42 14.33
C LEU A 98 4.59 4.23 13.09
N SER A 99 5.85 4.67 13.05
CA SER A 99 6.40 5.44 11.92
C SER A 99 6.39 4.65 10.62
N GLU A 100 6.78 3.37 10.68
CA GLU A 100 6.65 2.40 9.58
C GLU A 100 5.19 2.23 9.15
N GLU A 101 4.26 2.09 10.11
CA GLU A 101 2.83 1.98 9.84
C GLU A 101 2.29 3.19 9.09
N LEU A 102 2.67 4.41 9.49
CA LEU A 102 2.23 5.65 8.84
C LEU A 102 2.67 5.73 7.37
N VAL A 103 3.90 5.30 7.07
CA VAL A 103 4.40 5.23 5.69
C VAL A 103 3.58 4.24 4.88
N LEU A 104 3.39 3.01 5.38
CA LEU A 104 2.67 1.97 4.66
C LEU A 104 1.19 2.32 4.44
N VAL A 105 0.55 2.95 5.42
CA VAL A 105 -0.81 3.50 5.27
C VAL A 105 -0.91 4.53 4.15
N ALA A 106 0.12 5.36 3.93
CA ALA A 106 0.11 6.32 2.83
C ALA A 106 0.02 5.61 1.47
N PHE A 107 0.65 4.43 1.33
CA PHE A 107 0.62 3.61 0.13
C PHE A 107 -0.69 2.83 -0.04
N GLU A 108 -1.37 2.43 1.04
CA GLU A 108 -2.68 1.75 0.97
C GLU A 108 -3.67 2.54 0.12
N GLY A 109 -3.66 3.88 0.23
CA GLY A 109 -4.56 4.77 -0.51
C GLY A 109 -4.46 4.64 -2.05
N LYS A 110 -3.30 4.21 -2.57
CA LYS A 110 -3.10 3.98 -4.01
C LYS A 110 -3.94 2.82 -4.54
N GLY A 111 -4.28 1.86 -3.67
CA GLY A 111 -5.16 0.73 -4.00
C GLY A 111 -6.57 1.13 -4.43
N ALA A 112 -7.00 2.38 -4.17
CA ALA A 112 -8.27 2.90 -4.68
C ALA A 112 -8.35 2.88 -6.21
N ALA A 113 -7.20 2.93 -6.90
CA ALA A 113 -7.15 2.84 -8.35
C ALA A 113 -7.71 1.50 -8.84
N LEU A 114 -7.53 0.39 -8.11
CA LEU A 114 -7.91 -0.97 -8.53
C LEU A 114 -9.41 -1.26 -8.42
N LEU A 115 -10.19 -0.40 -7.75
CA LEU A 115 -11.61 -0.63 -7.48
C LEU A 115 -12.49 -0.83 -8.73
N PRO A 116 -12.28 -0.18 -9.89
CA PRO A 116 -13.09 -0.36 -11.08
C PRO A 116 -13.13 -1.80 -11.61
N TRP A 117 -12.08 -2.59 -11.37
CA TRP A 117 -11.99 -4.00 -11.79
C TRP A 117 -12.59 -4.97 -10.76
N LEU A 118 -13.01 -4.48 -9.59
CA LEU A 118 -13.47 -5.35 -8.50
C LEU A 118 -15.00 -5.36 -8.41
N PRO A 119 -15.65 -6.52 -8.64
CA PRO A 119 -17.09 -6.62 -8.49
C PRO A 119 -17.51 -6.46 -7.02
N ALA A 120 -18.77 -6.07 -6.78
CA ALA A 120 -19.27 -5.76 -5.44
C ALA A 120 -19.03 -6.89 -4.39
N PRO A 121 -19.20 -8.19 -4.71
CA PRO A 121 -18.91 -9.26 -3.74
C PRO A 121 -17.45 -9.28 -3.29
N VAL A 122 -16.51 -9.10 -4.22
CA VAL A 122 -15.07 -9.08 -3.93
C VAL A 122 -14.71 -7.84 -3.09
N ARG A 123 -15.25 -6.66 -3.45
CA ARG A 123 -15.05 -5.43 -2.67
C ARG A 123 -15.58 -5.58 -1.23
N ALA A 124 -16.73 -6.21 -1.05
CA ALA A 124 -17.32 -6.46 0.26
C ALA A 124 -16.48 -7.42 1.12
N GLU A 125 -15.95 -8.50 0.53
CA GLU A 125 -15.06 -9.44 1.23
C GLU A 125 -13.77 -8.74 1.69
N LEU A 126 -13.12 -8.00 0.79
CA LEU A 126 -11.92 -7.23 1.09
C LEU A 126 -12.17 -6.18 2.17
N ALA A 127 -13.31 -5.48 2.11
CA ALA A 127 -13.72 -4.54 3.16
C ALA A 127 -13.87 -5.23 4.52
N GLN A 128 -14.42 -6.44 4.56
CA GLN A 128 -14.58 -7.21 5.78
C GLN A 128 -13.22 -7.65 6.36
N ARG A 129 -12.33 -8.18 5.52
CA ARG A 129 -10.96 -8.56 5.91
C ARG A 129 -10.18 -7.34 6.41
N TYR A 130 -10.27 -6.22 5.71
CA TYR A 130 -9.59 -4.99 6.08
C TYR A 130 -10.11 -4.41 7.40
N ARG A 131 -11.43 -4.46 7.64
CA ARG A 131 -12.04 -4.10 8.93
C ARG A 131 -11.53 -4.98 10.08
N ARG A 132 -11.31 -6.28 9.86
CA ARG A 132 -10.76 -7.20 10.87
C ARG A 132 -9.30 -6.87 11.18
N ARG A 133 -8.52 -6.48 10.16
CA ARG A 133 -7.13 -6.05 10.32
C ARG A 133 -7.05 -4.72 11.09
N THR A 134 -7.85 -3.73 10.71
CA THR A 134 -7.84 -2.39 11.31
C THR A 134 -9.29 -1.94 11.52
N PRO A 135 -9.83 -1.97 12.76
CA PRO A 135 -11.20 -1.55 13.03
C PRO A 135 -11.46 -0.10 12.60
N PRO A 136 -12.69 0.29 12.19
CA PRO A 136 -12.97 1.61 11.63
C PRO A 136 -12.71 2.80 12.56
N GLY A 137 -12.68 2.55 13.88
CA GLY A 137 -12.31 3.57 14.88
C GLY A 137 -10.80 3.82 14.98
N GLN A 138 -9.98 2.92 14.42
CA GLN A 138 -8.50 2.99 14.40
C GLN A 138 -7.97 3.33 13.00
N MET A 139 -8.82 3.29 11.97
CA MET A 139 -8.43 3.64 10.60
C MET A 139 -8.04 5.11 10.49
N LEU A 140 -6.86 5.35 9.92
CA LEU A 140 -6.41 6.68 9.50
C LEU A 140 -7.27 7.20 8.33
N PRO A 141 -7.23 8.51 8.01
CA PRO A 141 -8.11 9.10 7.01
C PRO A 141 -8.09 8.39 5.64
N ASN A 142 -6.90 8.02 5.14
CA ASN A 142 -6.75 7.31 3.86
C ASN A 142 -7.34 5.91 3.91
N GLN A 143 -7.10 5.17 5.00
CA GLN A 143 -7.66 3.84 5.24
C GLN A 143 -9.18 3.88 5.28
N LYS A 144 -9.74 4.85 6.01
CA LYS A 144 -11.18 5.04 6.13
C LYS A 144 -11.81 5.40 4.79
N LYS A 145 -11.13 6.20 3.96
CA LYS A 145 -11.59 6.53 2.60
C LYS A 145 -11.63 5.28 1.73
N LEU A 146 -10.57 4.49 1.70
CA LEU A 146 -10.50 3.26 0.91
C LEU A 146 -11.49 2.20 1.40
N TRP A 147 -11.56 1.96 2.71
CA TRP A 147 -12.51 1.04 3.30
C TRP A 147 -13.96 1.41 2.95
N LYS A 148 -14.31 2.70 3.01
CA LYS A 148 -15.64 3.17 2.57
C LYS A 148 -15.87 2.92 1.09
N ALA A 149 -14.87 3.11 0.24
CA ALA A 149 -14.99 2.85 -1.20
C ALA A 149 -15.17 1.35 -1.50
N LEU A 150 -14.47 0.48 -0.76
CA LEU A 150 -14.68 -0.97 -0.80
C LEU A 150 -16.06 -1.40 -0.28
N SER A 151 -16.55 -0.72 0.77
CA SER A 151 -17.84 -1.03 1.41
C SER A 151 -19.05 -0.49 0.63
N ARG A 152 -18.83 0.36 -0.37
CA ARG A 152 -19.89 0.88 -1.24
C ARG A 152 -20.10 -0.11 -2.38
N SER A 153 -20.99 -1.07 -2.14
CA SER A 153 -21.51 -2.00 -3.15
C SER A 153 -22.29 -1.26 -4.22
#